data_AF-A0A923VJ44-F1
#
_entry.id   AF-A0A923VJ44-F1
#
_cell.length_a   1.000
_cell.length_b   1.000
_cell.length_c   1.000
_cell.angle_alpha   90.00
_cell.angle_beta   90.00
_cell.angle_gamma   90.00
#
_symmetry.space_group_name_H-M   'P 1'
#
loop_
_entity.id
_entity.type
_entity.pdbx_description
1 polymer ?
#
loop_
_entity_poly.entity_id
_entity_poly.type
_entity_poly.pdbx_seq_one_letter_code
_entity_poly.pdbx_strand_id
1 'polypeptide(L)'
;MNNFAIAIHGGAGTILKSLMTEKLEQQYSDALKEALNIGSNILKNNGSSLDAVEAAVASLEDYPLFNAGKGSVFNNAGKHEMDAAIMNGSDLSAGAVAGVFNIKNPVELAKAVMLNSGHVLLSGTGAETFAKEQGIKFEDDSYFFAQQRYDQWQEIKDENTFQLDHTVVKEKKFGTVGAVAIDLSGNLAAATSTGGMTNKKFGRIGDSAIIGAGTYANNKT
;
A
#
# COMPACT_ATOMS: atom_id res chain seq x y z
N MET A 1 -3.36 -12.88 -29.78
CA MET A 1 -3.70 -11.63 -29.06
C MET A 1 -3.04 -11.74 -27.70
N ASN A 2 -2.23 -10.75 -27.31
CA ASN A 2 -1.74 -10.72 -25.94
C ASN A 2 -2.93 -10.41 -25.04
N ASN A 3 -3.15 -11.26 -24.04
CA ASN A 3 -4.15 -11.01 -23.01
C ASN A 3 -3.48 -10.19 -21.91
N PHE A 4 -4.16 -9.17 -21.41
CA PHE A 4 -3.77 -8.50 -20.18
C PHE A 4 -4.30 -9.28 -18.97
N ALA A 5 -3.66 -9.10 -17.81
CA ALA A 5 -4.18 -9.59 -16.55
C ALA A 5 -3.76 -8.66 -15.41
N ILE A 6 -4.57 -8.63 -14.35
CA ILE A 6 -4.26 -7.93 -13.11
C ILE A 6 -4.72 -8.78 -11.93
N ALA A 7 -3.92 -8.81 -10.88
CA ALA A 7 -4.28 -9.37 -9.59
C ALA A 7 -3.98 -8.34 -8.49
N ILE A 8 -4.83 -8.31 -7.47
CA ILE A 8 -4.72 -7.41 -6.32
C ILE A 8 -4.84 -8.19 -5.02
N HIS A 9 -4.36 -7.63 -3.91
CA HIS A 9 -4.66 -8.11 -2.58
C HIS A 9 -4.93 -6.95 -1.60
N GLY A 10 -5.79 -7.21 -0.61
CA GLY A 10 -6.10 -6.32 0.50
C GLY A 10 -5.53 -6.79 1.85
N GLY A 11 -4.52 -7.66 1.80
CA GLY A 11 -3.87 -8.23 2.98
C GLY A 11 -4.07 -9.74 3.13
N ALA A 12 -3.22 -10.35 3.95
CA ALA A 12 -3.28 -11.77 4.27
C ALA A 12 -3.60 -11.97 5.75
N GLY A 13 -4.46 -12.96 6.05
CA GLY A 13 -4.87 -13.25 7.41
C GLY A 13 -6.19 -14.02 7.49
N THR A 14 -6.50 -14.51 8.68
CA THR A 14 -7.82 -15.07 9.01
C THR A 14 -8.68 -13.97 9.59
N ILE A 15 -9.73 -13.58 8.88
CA ILE A 15 -10.83 -12.80 9.46
C ILE A 15 -11.84 -13.83 9.99
N LEU A 16 -12.06 -13.85 11.31
CA LEU A 16 -13.03 -14.77 11.89
C LEU A 16 -14.42 -14.45 11.34
N LYS A 17 -15.12 -15.46 10.83
CA LYS A 17 -16.48 -15.29 10.29
C LYS A 17 -17.44 -14.69 11.33
N SER A 18 -17.22 -14.96 12.61
CA SER A 18 -17.98 -14.38 13.73
C SER A 18 -17.84 -12.86 13.85
N LEU A 19 -16.73 -12.28 13.36
CA LEU A 19 -16.46 -10.84 13.35
C LEU A 19 -16.83 -10.18 12.02
N MET A 20 -17.25 -10.97 11.03
CA MET A 20 -17.61 -10.51 9.69
C MET A 20 -19.13 -10.42 9.55
N THR A 21 -19.66 -9.20 9.65
CA THR A 21 -21.05 -8.94 9.23
C THR A 21 -21.14 -8.98 7.70
N GLU A 22 -22.29 -9.35 7.15
CA GLU A 22 -22.53 -9.32 5.69
C GLU A 22 -22.22 -7.94 5.09
N LYS A 23 -22.53 -6.87 5.84
CA LYS A 23 -22.22 -5.50 5.44
C LYS A 23 -20.71 -5.26 5.33
N LEU A 24 -19.93 -5.72 6.31
CA LEU A 24 -18.47 -5.55 6.30
C LEU A 24 -17.83 -6.40 5.18
N GLU A 25 -18.31 -7.62 4.98
CA GLU A 25 -17.88 -8.48 3.87
C GLU A 25 -18.14 -7.82 2.52
N GLN A 26 -19.33 -7.23 2.34
CA GLN A 26 -19.69 -6.50 1.14
C GLN A 26 -18.77 -5.29 0.92
N GLN A 27 -18.45 -4.53 1.98
CA GLN A 27 -17.51 -3.40 1.88
C GLN A 27 -16.11 -3.83 1.41
N TYR A 28 -15.59 -4.95 1.94
CA TYR A 28 -14.33 -5.53 1.45
C TYR A 28 -14.43 -5.94 -0.03
N SER A 29 -15.51 -6.63 -0.39
CA SER A 29 -15.72 -7.09 -1.76
C SER A 29 -15.83 -5.93 -2.74
N ASP A 30 -16.54 -4.86 -2.37
CA ASP A 30 -16.74 -3.68 -3.22
C ASP A 30 -15.43 -2.92 -3.42
N ALA A 31 -14.67 -2.70 -2.36
CA ALA A 31 -13.38 -2.02 -2.46
C ALA A 31 -12.36 -2.81 -3.32
N LEU A 32 -12.32 -4.14 -3.18
CA LEU A 32 -11.49 -5.00 -4.04
C LEU A 32 -11.98 -4.99 -5.50
N LYS A 33 -13.29 -5.07 -5.73
CA LYS A 33 -13.86 -4.98 -7.08
C LYS A 33 -13.54 -3.64 -7.73
N GLU A 34 -13.63 -2.55 -6.98
CA GLU A 34 -13.31 -1.22 -7.50
C GLU A 34 -11.84 -1.12 -7.92
N ALA A 35 -10.90 -1.48 -7.04
CA ALA A 35 -9.47 -1.46 -7.35
C ALA A 35 -9.15 -2.35 -8.57
N LEU A 36 -9.76 -3.54 -8.63
CA LEU A 36 -9.61 -4.45 -9.77
C LEU A 36 -10.15 -3.85 -11.06
N ASN A 37 -11.32 -3.21 -11.01
CA ASN A 37 -11.96 -2.57 -12.17
C ASN A 37 -11.14 -1.37 -12.66
N ILE A 38 -10.62 -0.53 -11.76
CA ILE A 38 -9.76 0.61 -12.10
C ILE A 38 -8.54 0.14 -12.90
N GLY A 39 -7.77 -0.80 -12.35
CA GLY A 39 -6.59 -1.33 -13.04
C GLY A 39 -6.93 -2.08 -14.32
N SER A 40 -7.99 -2.90 -14.32
CA SER A 40 -8.44 -3.63 -15.52
C SER A 40 -8.87 -2.70 -16.65
N ASN A 41 -9.53 -1.59 -16.33
CA ASN A 41 -9.95 -0.60 -17.33
C ASN A 41 -8.77 0.09 -17.99
N ILE A 42 -7.70 0.39 -17.24
CA ILE A 42 -6.46 0.95 -17.79
C ILE A 42 -5.86 -0.04 -18.80
N LEU A 43 -5.69 -1.31 -18.41
CA LEU A 43 -5.12 -2.35 -19.27
C LEU A 43 -5.97 -2.61 -20.53
N LYS A 44 -7.30 -2.68 -20.35
CA LYS A 44 -8.25 -2.89 -21.46
C LYS A 44 -8.19 -1.77 -22.50
N ASN A 45 -7.87 -0.55 -22.07
CA ASN A 45 -7.73 0.62 -22.93
C ASN A 45 -6.27 0.84 -23.40
N ASN A 46 -5.45 -0.21 -23.40
CA ASN A 46 -4.07 -0.19 -23.87
C ASN A 46 -3.14 0.73 -23.04
N GLY A 47 -3.49 0.99 -21.78
CA GLY A 47 -2.62 1.60 -20.79
C GLY A 47 -1.55 0.63 -20.28
N SER A 48 -0.53 1.17 -19.61
CA SER A 48 0.61 0.37 -19.13
C SER A 48 0.27 -0.43 -17.88
N SER A 49 1.00 -1.54 -17.65
CA SER A 49 0.89 -2.30 -16.41
C SER A 49 1.31 -1.48 -15.19
N LEU A 50 2.27 -0.58 -15.37
CA LEU A 50 2.74 0.35 -14.33
C LEU A 50 1.62 1.30 -13.86
N ASP A 51 0.89 1.91 -14.79
CA ASP A 51 -0.25 2.78 -14.45
C ASP A 51 -1.40 1.98 -13.81
N ALA A 52 -1.61 0.75 -14.27
CA ALA A 52 -2.67 -0.12 -13.75
C ALA A 52 -2.42 -0.52 -12.28
N VAL A 53 -1.18 -0.90 -11.92
CA VAL A 53 -0.86 -1.27 -10.52
C VAL A 53 -0.85 -0.07 -9.60
N GLU A 54 -0.35 1.09 -10.05
CA GLU A 54 -0.43 2.35 -9.30
C GLU A 54 -1.88 2.69 -8.97
N ALA A 55 -2.75 2.77 -9.97
CA ALA A 55 -4.13 3.20 -9.78
C ALA A 55 -4.93 2.21 -8.92
N ALA A 56 -4.69 0.91 -9.07
CA ALA A 56 -5.32 -0.10 -8.22
C ALA A 56 -4.89 0.03 -6.76
N VAL A 57 -3.59 0.22 -6.49
CA VAL A 57 -3.08 0.38 -5.12
C VAL A 57 -3.52 1.72 -4.51
N ALA A 58 -3.50 2.82 -5.27
CA ALA A 58 -3.97 4.13 -4.81
C ALA A 58 -5.45 4.08 -4.42
N SER A 59 -6.28 3.35 -5.18
CA SER A 59 -7.67 3.10 -4.79
C SER A 59 -7.75 2.37 -3.45
N LEU A 60 -6.97 1.30 -3.23
CA LEU A 60 -6.93 0.57 -1.96
C LEU A 60 -6.41 1.42 -0.79
N GLU A 61 -5.46 2.33 -1.02
CA GLU A 61 -4.97 3.30 -0.03
C GLU A 61 -6.06 4.29 0.41
N ASP A 62 -7.00 4.63 -0.47
CA ASP A 62 -8.12 5.52 -0.16
C ASP A 62 -9.22 4.82 0.68
N TYR A 63 -9.14 3.50 0.84
CA TYR A 63 -10.10 2.69 1.58
C TYR A 63 -9.66 2.46 3.04
N PRO A 64 -10.45 2.88 4.06
CA PRO A 64 -10.04 2.82 5.46
C PRO A 64 -9.96 1.39 6.04
N LEU A 65 -10.45 0.39 5.29
CA LEU A 65 -10.49 -1.01 5.71
C LEU A 65 -9.16 -1.75 5.49
N PHE A 66 -8.24 -1.19 4.70
CA PHE A 66 -6.94 -1.79 4.42
C PHE A 66 -5.83 -1.09 5.18
N ASN A 67 -4.75 -1.81 5.51
CA ASN A 67 -3.62 -1.22 6.23
C ASN A 67 -2.67 -0.51 5.26
N ALA A 68 -3.14 0.53 4.60
CA ALA A 68 -2.37 1.40 3.71
C ALA A 68 -3.10 2.74 3.56
N GLY A 69 -2.35 3.81 3.25
CA GLY A 69 -2.92 5.15 3.10
C GLY A 69 -3.85 5.50 4.26
N LYS A 70 -5.10 5.83 3.93
CA LYS A 70 -6.19 6.20 4.86
C LYS A 70 -6.43 5.23 6.00
N GLY A 71 -6.25 3.92 5.80
CA GLY A 71 -6.52 2.89 6.80
C GLY A 71 -5.30 2.42 7.58
N SER A 72 -4.17 3.12 7.44
CA SER A 72 -2.89 2.77 8.06
C SER A 72 -2.97 2.66 9.58
N VAL A 73 -2.27 1.68 10.13
CA VAL A 73 -2.14 1.49 11.58
C VAL A 73 -1.36 2.63 12.25
N PHE A 74 -1.50 2.74 13.57
CA PHE A 74 -0.76 3.70 14.39
C PHE A 74 0.60 3.12 14.81
N ASN A 75 1.65 3.94 14.70
CA ASN A 75 2.94 3.68 15.33
C ASN A 75 2.89 3.98 16.84
N ASN A 76 3.98 3.74 17.56
CA ASN A 76 4.03 3.95 19.02
C ASN A 76 3.77 5.41 19.44
N ALA A 77 4.04 6.38 18.57
CA ALA A 77 3.78 7.80 18.83
C ALA A 77 2.33 8.24 18.49
N GLY A 78 1.46 7.30 18.10
CA GLY A 78 0.10 7.63 17.70
C GLY A 78 0.02 8.34 16.35
N LYS A 79 0.97 8.07 15.44
CA LYS A 79 1.02 8.63 14.08
C LYS A 79 0.97 7.54 13.02
N HIS A 80 0.62 7.92 11.80
CA HIS A 80 0.56 7.02 10.63
C HIS A 80 1.83 7.17 9.81
N GLU A 81 2.65 6.13 9.82
CA GLU A 81 3.94 6.10 9.15
C GLU A 81 3.89 5.03 8.06
N MET A 82 4.03 5.41 6.80
CA MET A 82 3.69 4.56 5.66
C MET A 82 4.89 4.22 4.79
N ASP A 83 4.82 3.04 4.17
CA ASP A 83 5.84 2.48 3.28
C ASP A 83 5.17 2.05 1.97
N ALA A 84 5.79 2.30 0.82
CA ALA A 84 5.31 1.83 -0.47
C ALA A 84 6.43 1.65 -1.49
N ALA A 85 6.22 0.76 -2.46
CA ALA A 85 7.13 0.57 -3.59
C ALA A 85 6.36 0.21 -4.86
N ILE A 86 6.98 0.53 -6.00
CA ILE A 86 6.50 0.20 -7.35
C ILE A 86 7.70 -0.16 -8.24
N MET A 87 7.51 -1.13 -9.13
CA MET A 87 8.56 -1.60 -10.04
C MET A 87 8.00 -1.91 -11.44
N ASN A 88 8.72 -1.45 -12.45
CA ASN A 88 8.48 -1.74 -13.85
C ASN A 88 9.36 -2.91 -14.30
N GLY A 89 8.75 -3.99 -14.77
CA GLY A 89 9.44 -5.21 -15.19
C GLY A 89 10.13 -5.10 -16.55
N SER A 90 9.81 -4.09 -17.37
CA SER A 90 10.38 -3.94 -18.72
C SER A 90 11.84 -3.49 -18.70
N ASP A 91 12.21 -2.61 -17.78
CA ASP A 91 13.54 -2.01 -17.65
C ASP A 91 14.12 -2.14 -16.24
N LEU A 92 13.39 -2.76 -15.30
CA LEU A 92 13.74 -2.91 -13.89
C LEU A 92 13.81 -1.58 -13.12
N SER A 93 13.28 -0.49 -13.69
CA SER A 93 13.12 0.76 -12.93
C SER A 93 12.18 0.53 -11.74
N ALA A 94 12.53 1.16 -10.62
CA ALA A 94 11.81 1.01 -9.38
C ALA A 94 11.85 2.31 -8.58
N GLY A 95 10.82 2.51 -7.77
CA GLY A 95 10.73 3.60 -6.83
C GLY A 95 10.06 3.16 -5.55
N ALA A 96 10.51 3.71 -4.43
CA ALA A 96 10.03 3.34 -3.12
C ALA A 96 10.15 4.51 -2.14
N VAL A 97 9.24 4.52 -1.17
CA VAL A 97 9.28 5.40 -0.01
C VAL A 97 9.07 4.62 1.28
N ALA A 98 9.74 5.06 2.32
CA ALA A 98 9.63 4.46 3.65
C ALA A 98 9.51 5.52 4.74
N GLY A 99 8.70 5.25 5.75
CA GLY A 99 8.57 6.11 6.91
C GLY A 99 7.97 7.49 6.60
N VAL A 100 7.07 7.59 5.61
CA VAL A 100 6.46 8.88 5.22
C VAL A 100 5.18 9.16 6.01
N PHE A 101 4.96 10.43 6.32
CA PHE A 101 3.76 10.92 7.00
C PHE A 101 2.91 11.80 6.07
N ASN A 102 1.59 11.80 6.31
CA ASN A 102 0.61 12.71 5.69
C ASN A 102 0.51 12.68 4.16
N ILE A 103 1.19 11.78 3.46
CA ILE A 103 1.03 11.54 2.02
C ILE A 103 -0.26 10.76 1.80
N LYS A 104 -1.20 11.31 1.01
CA LYS A 104 -2.48 10.65 0.76
C LYS A 104 -2.30 9.24 0.19
N ASN A 105 -1.49 9.15 -0.86
CA ASN A 105 -1.25 7.94 -1.63
C ASN A 105 0.26 7.65 -1.76
N PRO A 106 0.86 6.92 -0.79
CA PRO A 106 2.28 6.57 -0.82
C PRO A 106 2.77 5.90 -2.13
N VAL A 107 1.92 5.12 -2.81
CA VAL A 107 2.29 4.49 -4.09
C VAL A 107 2.54 5.51 -5.21
N GLU A 108 1.80 6.62 -5.25
CA GLU A 108 2.00 7.70 -6.23
C GLU A 108 3.36 8.37 -5.98
N LEU A 109 3.71 8.59 -4.71
CA LEU A 109 5.03 9.11 -4.34
C LEU A 109 6.15 8.13 -4.72
N ALA A 110 5.97 6.82 -4.50
CA ALA A 110 6.93 5.81 -4.93
C ALA A 110 7.16 5.86 -6.45
N LYS A 111 6.10 6.03 -7.26
CA LYS A 111 6.25 6.23 -8.71
C LYS A 111 6.95 7.54 -9.05
N ALA A 112 6.65 8.63 -8.35
CA ALA A 112 7.34 9.90 -8.55
C ALA A 112 8.85 9.78 -8.23
N VAL A 113 9.23 9.01 -7.21
CA VAL A 113 10.65 8.69 -6.92
C VAL A 113 11.28 7.99 -8.12
N MET A 114 10.64 6.94 -8.65
CA MET A 114 11.13 6.20 -9.80
C MET A 114 11.39 7.10 -11.02
N LEU A 115 10.46 8.02 -11.32
CA LEU A 115 10.49 8.82 -12.54
C LEU A 115 11.35 10.08 -12.44
N ASN A 116 11.36 10.74 -11.27
CA ASN A 116 11.78 12.14 -11.16
C ASN A 116 12.92 12.39 -10.17
N SER A 117 13.35 11.40 -9.39
CA SER A 117 14.36 11.63 -8.33
C SER A 117 15.80 11.29 -8.72
N GLY A 118 16.00 10.41 -9.71
CA GLY A 118 17.33 9.80 -9.97
C GLY A 118 17.76 8.79 -8.90
N HIS A 119 16.85 8.39 -8.00
CA HIS A 119 17.06 7.45 -6.91
C HIS A 119 15.98 6.36 -6.90
N VAL A 120 16.22 5.29 -6.16
CA VAL A 120 15.26 4.16 -6.04
C VAL A 120 14.44 4.26 -4.76
N LEU A 121 15.02 4.70 -3.65
CA LEU A 121 14.38 4.71 -2.34
C LEU A 121 14.65 6.04 -1.64
N LEU A 122 13.59 6.73 -1.23
CA LEU A 122 13.66 7.87 -0.30
C LEU A 122 12.98 7.50 1.03
N SER A 123 13.35 8.17 2.12
CA SER A 123 12.70 7.91 3.41
C SER A 123 12.49 9.18 4.24
N GLY A 124 11.50 9.10 5.14
CA GLY A 124 11.18 10.14 6.13
C GLY A 124 10.96 11.52 5.52
N THR A 125 11.44 12.54 6.22
CA THR A 125 11.27 13.95 5.85
C THR A 125 11.92 14.31 4.51
N GLY A 126 12.94 13.57 4.07
CA GLY A 126 13.53 13.74 2.75
C GLY A 126 12.56 13.36 1.63
N ALA A 127 11.87 12.23 1.78
CA ALA A 127 10.83 11.80 0.86
C ALA A 127 9.64 12.77 0.85
N GLU A 128 9.25 13.31 2.01
CA GLU A 128 8.17 14.31 2.12
C GLU A 128 8.54 15.66 1.48
N THR A 129 9.81 16.06 1.55
CA THR A 129 10.30 17.27 0.88
C THR A 129 10.20 17.09 -0.62
N PHE A 130 10.69 15.96 -1.14
CA PHE A 130 10.55 15.60 -2.54
C PHE A 130 9.07 15.53 -2.96
N ALA A 131 8.19 14.96 -2.13
CA ALA A 131 6.76 14.89 -2.41
C ALA A 131 6.14 16.28 -2.64
N LYS A 132 6.54 17.28 -1.85
CA LYS A 132 6.09 18.68 -2.03
C LYS A 132 6.58 19.26 -3.35
N GLU A 133 7.83 19.00 -3.73
CA GLU A 133 8.40 19.46 -5.01
C GLU A 133 7.69 18.83 -6.22
N GLN A 134 7.25 17.58 -6.09
CA GLN A 134 6.51 16.86 -7.11
C GLN A 134 5.00 17.17 -7.12
N GLY A 135 4.51 17.98 -6.18
CA GLY A 135 3.08 18.31 -6.06
C GLY A 135 2.20 17.13 -5.60
N ILE A 136 2.79 16.15 -4.91
CA ILE A 136 2.05 15.02 -4.34
C ILE A 136 1.10 15.51 -3.26
N LYS A 137 -0.12 14.95 -3.22
CA LYS A 137 -1.16 15.38 -2.30
C LYS A 137 -0.86 14.96 -0.86
N PHE A 138 -0.91 15.94 0.04
CA PHE A 138 -0.91 15.72 1.48
C PHE A 138 -2.33 15.80 2.03
N GLU A 139 -2.60 15.07 3.10
CA GLU A 139 -3.84 15.12 3.88
C GLU A 139 -3.51 15.33 5.37
N ASP A 140 -4.46 15.90 6.10
CA ASP A 140 -4.34 16.07 7.56
C ASP A 140 -4.45 14.72 8.30
N ASP A 141 -3.95 14.66 9.54
CA ASP A 141 -4.02 13.46 10.38
C ASP A 141 -5.44 12.87 10.51
N SER A 142 -6.47 13.72 10.44
CA SER A 142 -7.88 13.31 10.52
C SER A 142 -8.33 12.45 9.33
N TYR A 143 -7.69 12.59 8.17
CA TYR A 143 -7.97 11.76 7.00
C TYR A 143 -7.61 10.29 7.26
N PHE A 144 -6.46 10.05 7.88
CA PHE A 144 -5.91 8.72 8.17
C PHE A 144 -6.50 8.07 9.43
N PHE A 145 -7.29 8.83 10.20
CA PHE A 145 -7.88 8.33 11.43
C PHE A 145 -8.99 7.31 11.15
N ALA A 146 -8.81 6.09 11.65
CA ALA A 146 -9.83 5.07 11.70
C ALA A 146 -10.01 4.57 13.14
N GLN A 147 -11.23 4.70 13.67
CA GLN A 147 -11.53 4.37 15.08
C GLN A 147 -11.07 2.96 15.45
N GLN A 148 -11.33 1.98 14.57
CA GLN A 148 -10.90 0.61 14.79
C GLN A 148 -9.39 0.45 14.95
N ARG A 149 -8.59 1.22 14.20
CA ARG A 149 -7.12 1.20 14.28
C ARG A 149 -6.63 1.87 15.55
N TYR A 150 -7.32 2.92 15.96
CA TYR A 150 -7.03 3.61 17.19
C TYR A 150 -7.27 2.70 18.40
N ASP A 151 -8.42 2.01 18.43
CA ASP A 151 -8.74 1.07 19.51
C ASP A 151 -7.69 -0.06 19.60
N GLN A 152 -7.29 -0.64 18.46
CA GLN A 152 -6.20 -1.63 18.40
C GLN A 152 -4.90 -1.11 18.98
N TRP A 153 -4.54 0.14 18.69
CA TRP A 153 -3.34 0.75 19.22
C TRP A 153 -3.44 1.02 20.72
N GLN A 154 -4.58 1.53 21.20
CA GLN A 154 -4.81 1.75 22.64
C GLN A 154 -4.66 0.46 23.46
N GLU A 155 -5.03 -0.69 22.91
CA GLU A 155 -4.88 -1.99 23.58
C GLU A 155 -3.41 -2.39 23.84
N ILE A 156 -2.44 -1.88 23.08
CA ILE A 156 -1.03 -2.32 23.15
C ILE A 156 0.00 -1.19 23.32
N LYS A 157 -0.41 0.08 23.30
CA LYS A 157 0.51 1.23 23.31
C LYS A 157 1.45 1.27 24.52
N ASP A 158 0.97 0.81 25.68
CA ASP A 158 1.70 0.83 26.96
C ASP A 158 2.53 -0.45 27.16
N GLU A 159 2.42 -1.41 26.23
CA GLU A 159 3.24 -2.61 26.22
C GLU A 159 4.54 -2.37 25.42
N ASN A 160 5.61 -3.08 25.80
CA ASN A 160 6.83 -3.16 24.98
C ASN A 160 6.69 -4.14 23.81
N THR A 161 5.46 -4.54 23.48
CA THR A 161 5.12 -5.48 22.41
C THR A 161 4.67 -4.70 21.16
N PHE A 162 4.92 -5.29 20.00
CA PHE A 162 4.38 -4.82 18.72
C PHE A 162 3.57 -5.96 18.10
N GLN A 163 2.52 -5.64 17.35
CA GLN A 163 1.70 -6.65 16.70
C GLN A 163 1.98 -6.64 15.19
N LEU A 164 2.37 -7.80 14.67
CA LEU A 164 2.41 -8.01 13.22
C LEU A 164 0.97 -7.96 12.71
N ASP A 165 0.77 -7.31 11.56
CA ASP A 165 -0.51 -7.27 10.86
C ASP A 165 -1.04 -8.67 10.48
N HIS A 166 -0.18 -9.69 10.52
CA HIS A 166 -0.48 -11.09 10.23
C HIS A 166 -0.43 -12.07 11.44
N THR A 167 -0.03 -11.65 12.65
CA THR A 167 0.05 -12.57 13.81
C THR A 167 -1.31 -12.94 14.44
N VAL A 168 -1.38 -14.13 15.05
CA VAL A 168 -2.60 -14.84 15.45
C VAL A 168 -3.16 -14.39 16.82
N VAL A 169 -2.42 -13.60 17.59
CA VAL A 169 -2.81 -13.28 18.97
C VAL A 169 -3.59 -11.96 19.00
N LYS A 170 -4.92 -12.06 19.12
CA LYS A 170 -5.96 -11.00 19.12
C LYS A 170 -6.48 -10.54 17.74
N GLU A 171 -7.23 -11.44 17.10
CA GLU A 171 -8.53 -11.25 16.42
C GLU A 171 -8.81 -10.12 15.40
N LYS A 172 -7.90 -9.21 15.03
CA LYS A 172 -8.25 -8.17 14.03
C LYS A 172 -7.10 -7.91 13.04
N LYS A 173 -7.07 -8.69 11.95
CA LYS A 173 -6.06 -8.64 10.89
C LYS A 173 -6.52 -7.73 9.76
N PHE A 174 -5.65 -6.83 9.33
CA PHE A 174 -5.86 -5.99 8.16
C PHE A 174 -4.50 -5.79 7.51
N GLY A 175 -4.32 -6.32 6.30
CA GLY A 175 -2.98 -6.41 5.74
C GLY A 175 -2.64 -5.29 4.78
N THR A 176 -1.35 -5.24 4.49
CA THR A 176 -0.72 -4.60 3.34
C THR A 176 -1.51 -4.83 2.05
N VAL A 177 -1.55 -3.82 1.19
CA VAL A 177 -2.19 -3.88 -0.12
C VAL A 177 -1.16 -4.01 -1.22
N GLY A 178 -1.57 -4.54 -2.37
CA GLY A 178 -0.69 -4.64 -3.52
C GLY A 178 -1.40 -5.07 -4.79
N ALA A 179 -0.72 -4.85 -5.91
CA ALA A 179 -1.18 -5.22 -7.23
C ALA A 179 -0.02 -5.69 -8.11
N VAL A 180 -0.32 -6.63 -9.01
CA VAL A 180 0.56 -7.05 -10.10
C VAL A 180 -0.23 -7.07 -11.41
N ALA A 181 0.39 -6.68 -12.51
CA ALA A 181 -0.28 -6.64 -13.80
C ALA A 181 0.66 -7.00 -14.95
N ILE A 182 0.09 -7.55 -16.03
CA ILE A 182 0.69 -7.65 -17.35
C ILE A 182 -0.17 -6.88 -18.36
N ASP A 183 0.44 -6.01 -19.15
CA ASP A 183 -0.26 -5.23 -20.18
C ASP A 183 -0.31 -5.92 -21.55
N LEU A 184 -1.02 -5.30 -22.50
CA LEU A 184 -1.16 -5.81 -23.87
C LEU A 184 0.17 -5.85 -24.63
N SER A 185 1.18 -5.09 -24.19
CA SER A 185 2.54 -5.13 -24.73
C SER A 185 3.40 -6.23 -24.10
N GLY A 186 2.88 -6.93 -23.08
CA GLY A 186 3.58 -7.98 -22.36
C GLY A 186 4.50 -7.46 -21.25
N ASN A 187 4.35 -6.20 -20.82
CA ASN A 187 5.15 -5.66 -19.72
C ASN A 187 4.51 -5.97 -18.38
N LEU A 188 5.33 -6.42 -17.43
CA LEU A 188 4.96 -6.67 -16.05
C LEU A 188 5.19 -5.43 -15.18
N ALA A 189 4.36 -5.25 -14.17
CA ALA A 189 4.59 -4.29 -13.10
C ALA A 189 4.05 -4.83 -11.76
N ALA A 190 4.60 -4.31 -10.66
CA ALA A 190 4.17 -4.64 -9.31
C ALA A 190 4.18 -3.39 -8.42
N ALA A 191 3.22 -3.28 -7.51
CA ALA A 191 3.17 -2.24 -6.49
C ALA A 191 2.68 -2.80 -5.15
N THR A 192 3.19 -2.24 -4.05
CA THR A 192 2.84 -2.63 -2.67
C THR A 192 2.82 -1.39 -1.78
N SER A 193 1.86 -1.33 -0.85
CA SER A 193 1.75 -0.21 0.10
C SER A 193 1.25 -0.68 1.47
N THR A 194 1.76 -0.09 2.54
CA THR A 194 1.43 -0.47 3.92
C THR A 194 1.55 0.67 4.92
N GLY A 195 0.73 0.62 5.99
CA GLY A 195 0.98 1.37 7.23
C GLY A 195 1.99 0.69 8.17
N GLY A 196 2.44 -0.52 7.84
CA GLY A 196 3.36 -1.32 8.64
C GLY A 196 2.63 -2.03 9.78
N MET A 197 3.17 -1.93 11.00
CA MET A 197 2.72 -2.71 12.16
C MET A 197 2.19 -1.80 13.27
N THR A 198 1.10 -2.21 13.91
CA THR A 198 0.55 -1.48 15.06
C THR A 198 1.60 -1.42 16.16
N ASN A 199 1.77 -0.22 16.74
CA ASN A 199 2.76 0.07 17.77
C ASN A 199 4.23 -0.10 17.33
N LYS A 200 4.51 -0.04 16.02
CA LYS A 200 5.90 -0.03 15.53
C LYS A 200 6.69 1.14 16.14
N LYS A 201 7.97 0.89 16.46
CA LYS A 201 8.88 1.88 17.08
C LYS A 201 9.99 2.31 16.11
N PHE A 202 10.59 3.46 16.41
CA PHE A 202 11.89 3.90 15.89
C PHE A 202 12.01 4.01 14.36
N GLY A 203 10.90 4.27 13.67
CA GLY A 203 10.89 4.33 12.21
C GLY A 203 11.12 2.97 11.54
N ARG A 204 10.58 1.89 12.11
CA ARG A 204 10.67 0.54 11.53
C ARG A 204 10.11 0.55 10.10
N ILE A 205 10.93 0.10 9.17
CA ILE A 205 10.60 -0.11 7.76
C ILE A 205 10.27 -1.59 7.53
N GLY A 206 9.16 -1.86 6.84
CA GLY A 206 8.74 -3.20 6.46
C GLY A 206 9.34 -3.69 5.14
N ASP A 207 8.92 -4.88 4.70
CA ASP A 207 9.26 -5.46 3.39
C ASP A 207 8.71 -4.65 2.22
N SER A 208 7.59 -3.94 2.41
CA SER A 208 6.84 -3.27 1.34
C SER A 208 7.60 -2.16 0.63
N ALA A 209 8.57 -1.50 1.29
CA ALA A 209 9.44 -0.52 0.64
C ALA A 209 10.73 -1.13 0.06
N ILE A 210 10.95 -2.44 0.22
CA ILE A 210 12.20 -3.11 -0.15
C ILE A 210 11.99 -3.91 -1.44
N ILE A 211 12.55 -3.39 -2.54
CA ILE A 211 12.54 -4.07 -3.84
C ILE A 211 13.21 -5.43 -3.73
N GLY A 212 12.52 -6.47 -4.21
CA GLY A 212 12.93 -7.87 -4.11
C GLY A 212 12.46 -8.59 -2.83
N ALA A 213 11.87 -7.88 -1.87
CA ALA A 213 11.20 -8.47 -0.72
C ALA A 213 9.67 -8.35 -0.84
N GLY A 214 9.11 -7.14 -0.68
CA GLY A 214 7.68 -6.90 -0.78
C GLY A 214 7.18 -6.67 -2.22
N THR A 215 8.04 -6.12 -3.09
CA THR A 215 7.68 -5.75 -4.47
C THR A 215 8.78 -6.15 -5.45
N TYR A 216 8.41 -6.84 -6.53
CA TYR A 216 9.32 -7.18 -7.62
C TYR A 216 8.57 -7.40 -8.93
N ALA A 217 9.14 -6.96 -10.05
CA ALA A 217 8.65 -7.24 -11.40
C ALA A 217 9.82 -7.40 -12.39
N ASN A 218 9.71 -8.35 -13.31
CA ASN A 218 10.72 -8.59 -14.35
C ASN A 218 10.10 -9.30 -15.55
N ASN A 219 10.20 -8.73 -16.76
CA ASN A 219 9.67 -9.35 -17.97
C ASN A 219 10.36 -10.66 -18.38
N LYS A 220 11.54 -10.96 -17.83
CA LYS A 220 12.39 -12.10 -18.24
C LYS A 220 12.28 -13.34 -17.35
N THR A 221 11.47 -13.29 -16.29
CA THR A 221 11.22 -14.45 -15.41
C THR A 221 10.12 -15.34 -15.93
#